data_AF-A0A2Z4JF82-F1
#
_entry.id   AF-A0A2Z4JF82-F1
#
_cell.length_a   1.000
_cell.length_b   1.000
_cell.length_c   1.000
_cell.angle_alpha   90.00
_cell.angle_beta   90.00
_cell.angle_gamma   90.00
#
_symmetry.space_group_name_H-M   'P 1'
#
loop_
_entity.id
_entity.type
_entity.pdbx_description
1 polymer ?
#
loop_
_entity_poly.entity_id
_entity_poly.type
_entity_poly.pdbx_seq_one_letter_code
_entity_poly.pdbx_strand_id
1 'polypeptide(L)'
;MLFAGSLLTAPSAQAEETPPTEAELLAKCDNGTKKCVFHPSGPLVEVAGERRKVGDEAYNCTPRLQRSGITWSDTVEETNSVGTSTTVGAGFGGPLSISITTSFETTWKSAKTESATTFIDVRPYQIGWLERTPDMQKVQGTYELIFEDHFKGHRYWYVPFEATGPLETSSMAQRSRPMTEEEKANHC
;
A
#
# COMPACT_ATOMS: atom_id res chain seq x y z
N MET A 1 -35.94 38.27 57.82
CA MET A 1 -34.58 38.14 57.24
C MET A 1 -34.49 36.76 56.62
N LEU A 2 -34.52 36.67 55.29
CA LEU A 2 -34.37 35.43 54.52
C LEU A 2 -33.10 35.58 53.67
N PHE A 3 -32.08 34.79 53.97
CA PHE A 3 -30.85 34.72 53.17
C PHE A 3 -31.09 33.82 51.97
N ALA A 4 -31.06 34.38 50.76
CA ALA A 4 -31.03 33.63 49.52
C ALA A 4 -29.57 33.25 49.20
N GLY A 5 -29.23 31.98 49.35
CA GLY A 5 -27.93 31.44 48.93
C GLY A 5 -27.94 31.13 47.45
N SER A 6 -27.19 31.90 46.66
CA SER A 6 -26.96 31.61 45.24
C SER A 6 -26.01 30.41 45.11
N LEU A 7 -26.53 29.29 44.59
CA LEU A 7 -25.73 28.18 44.10
C LEU A 7 -25.01 28.63 42.82
N LEU A 8 -23.69 28.81 42.91
CA LEU A 8 -22.82 28.93 41.74
C LEU A 8 -22.69 27.54 41.12
N THR A 9 -23.45 27.27 40.06
CA THR A 9 -23.18 26.15 39.16
C THR A 9 -21.89 26.47 38.39
N ALA A 10 -20.79 25.81 38.75
CA ALA A 10 -19.59 25.80 37.94
C ALA A 10 -19.91 25.16 36.58
N PRO A 11 -19.55 25.76 35.44
CA PRO A 11 -19.68 25.10 34.15
C PRO A 11 -18.76 23.87 34.17
N SER A 12 -19.35 22.69 33.97
CA SER A 12 -18.61 21.49 33.63
C SER A 12 -17.78 21.79 32.38
N ALA A 13 -16.46 21.67 32.50
CA ALA A 13 -15.55 21.72 31.37
C ALA A 13 -15.84 20.54 30.44
N GLN A 14 -16.78 20.72 29.51
CA GLN A 14 -16.93 19.83 28.37
C GLN A 14 -15.90 20.24 27.32
N ALA A 15 -14.67 19.77 27.51
CA ALA A 15 -13.77 19.51 26.40
C ALA A 15 -13.94 18.03 26.03
N GLU A 16 -15.08 17.67 25.43
CA GLU A 16 -15.11 16.50 24.54
C GLU A 16 -14.48 16.93 23.22
N GLU A 17 -13.19 17.29 23.26
CA GLU A 17 -12.40 17.32 22.03
C GLU A 17 -12.20 15.86 21.64
N THR A 18 -12.93 15.40 20.62
CA THR A 18 -12.70 14.09 20.02
C THR A 18 -11.19 13.93 19.77
N PRO A 19 -10.55 12.86 20.27
CA PRO A 19 -9.14 12.63 20.02
C PRO A 19 -8.86 12.66 18.51
N PRO A 20 -7.78 13.30 18.06
CA PRO A 20 -7.45 13.32 16.64
C PRO A 20 -7.25 11.90 16.14
N THR A 21 -7.74 11.63 14.94
CA THR A 21 -7.53 10.36 14.27
C THR A 21 -6.05 10.18 13.90
N GLU A 22 -5.62 8.93 13.74
CA GLU A 22 -4.26 8.62 13.28
C GLU A 22 -3.94 9.28 11.94
N ALA A 23 -4.92 9.34 11.02
CA ALA A 23 -4.77 10.00 9.73
C ALA A 23 -4.59 11.51 9.87
N GLU A 24 -5.35 12.15 10.75
CA GLU A 24 -5.18 13.58 11.04
C GLU A 24 -3.82 13.88 11.66
N LEU A 25 -3.32 13.00 12.53
CA LEU A 25 -1.99 13.13 13.12
C LEU A 25 -0.91 13.01 12.04
N LEU A 26 -0.92 11.94 11.24
CA LEU A 26 0.09 11.72 10.20
C LEU A 26 0.07 12.81 9.13
N ALA A 27 -1.09 13.39 8.81
CA ALA A 27 -1.19 14.55 7.93
C ALA A 27 -0.46 15.81 8.46
N LYS A 28 -0.12 15.87 9.76
CA LYS A 28 0.66 16.96 10.37
C LYS A 28 2.17 16.76 10.29
N CYS A 29 2.65 15.61 9.81
CA CYS A 29 4.09 15.40 9.61
C CYS A 29 4.70 16.43 8.66
N ASP A 30 3.96 16.87 7.65
CA ASP A 30 4.42 17.83 6.64
C ASP A 30 4.08 19.28 6.99
N ASN A 31 3.15 19.49 7.93
CA ASN A 31 2.57 20.80 8.22
C ASN A 31 2.04 20.88 9.66
N GLY A 32 2.95 21.10 10.61
CA GLY A 32 2.62 21.40 12.00
C GLY A 32 3.51 20.74 13.04
N THR A 33 4.29 19.73 12.66
CA THR A 33 5.27 19.11 13.56
C THR A 33 6.68 19.67 13.37
N LYS A 34 7.44 19.72 14.47
CA LYS A 34 8.89 19.97 14.45
C LYS A 34 9.65 18.71 14.05
N LYS A 35 9.14 17.54 14.44
CA LYS A 35 9.69 16.24 14.08
C LYS A 35 8.56 15.26 13.81
N CYS A 36 8.74 14.47 12.77
CA CYS A 36 7.95 13.27 12.51
C CYS A 36 8.96 12.15 12.21
N VAL A 37 9.09 11.21 13.15
CA VAL A 37 10.14 10.18 13.12
C VAL A 37 9.49 8.81 13.22
N PHE A 38 9.83 7.94 12.27
CA PHE A 38 9.44 6.54 12.28
C PHE A 38 10.41 5.72 13.11
N HIS A 39 9.88 5.04 14.13
CA HIS A 39 10.61 4.09 14.96
C HIS A 39 10.21 2.66 14.56
N PRO A 40 11.09 1.90 13.89
CA PRO A 40 10.79 0.52 13.51
C PRO A 40 10.53 -0.37 14.72
N SER A 41 9.51 -1.22 14.65
CA SER A 41 9.28 -2.28 15.64
C SER A 41 10.05 -3.57 15.32
N GLY A 42 10.69 -3.64 14.16
CA GLY A 42 11.45 -4.78 13.69
C GLY A 42 12.18 -4.50 12.37
N PRO A 43 12.84 -5.51 11.79
CA PRO A 43 13.47 -5.38 10.49
C PRO A 43 12.43 -5.22 9.38
N LEU A 44 12.89 -4.73 8.24
CA LEU A 44 12.15 -4.79 7.00
C LEU A 44 12.00 -6.26 6.56
N VAL A 45 10.80 -6.63 6.10
CA VAL A 45 10.50 -8.00 5.69
C VAL A 45 10.10 -8.03 4.22
N GLU A 46 10.78 -8.85 3.43
CA GLU A 46 10.35 -9.13 2.05
C GLU A 46 9.12 -10.04 2.05
N VAL A 47 8.11 -9.68 1.27
CA VAL A 47 6.86 -10.43 1.13
C VAL A 47 6.47 -10.51 -0.33
N ALA A 48 5.80 -11.60 -0.73
CA ALA A 48 5.23 -11.70 -2.06
C ALA A 48 3.95 -10.86 -2.15
N GLY A 49 3.82 -10.06 -3.22
CA GLY A 49 2.58 -9.39 -3.56
C GLY A 49 1.54 -10.33 -4.14
N GLU A 50 0.42 -9.77 -4.59
CA GLU A 50 -0.64 -10.54 -5.23
C GLU A 50 -0.16 -11.13 -6.56
N ARG A 51 -0.38 -12.43 -6.76
CA ARG A 51 -0.20 -13.07 -8.06
C ARG A 51 -1.37 -12.71 -8.96
N ARG A 52 -1.09 -12.10 -10.11
CA ARG A 52 -2.13 -11.68 -11.06
C ARG A 52 -1.74 -11.90 -12.51
N LYS A 53 -2.75 -12.08 -13.37
CA LYS A 53 -2.56 -12.17 -14.83
C LYS A 53 -2.08 -10.81 -15.36
N VAL A 54 -1.08 -10.82 -16.23
CA VAL A 54 -0.56 -9.61 -16.89
C VAL A 54 -0.56 -9.78 -18.40
N GLY A 55 -0.92 -8.70 -19.11
CA GLY A 55 -1.09 -8.71 -20.55
C GLY A 55 -2.27 -9.55 -21.04
N ASP A 56 -2.33 -9.69 -22.37
CA ASP A 56 -3.36 -10.46 -23.05
C ASP A 56 -3.09 -11.97 -23.02
N GLU A 57 -4.12 -12.74 -23.37
CA GLU A 57 -4.03 -14.18 -23.53
C GLU A 57 -3.60 -14.55 -24.96
N ALA A 58 -2.78 -15.58 -25.08
CA ALA A 58 -2.32 -16.11 -26.35
C ALA A 58 -3.09 -17.39 -26.70
N TYR A 59 -3.84 -17.35 -27.80
CA TYR A 59 -4.62 -18.48 -28.30
C TYR A 59 -3.83 -19.25 -29.36
N ASN A 60 -3.79 -20.58 -29.24
CA ASN A 60 -3.21 -21.44 -30.26
C ASN A 60 -4.28 -22.30 -30.91
N CYS A 61 -4.77 -21.84 -32.07
CA CYS A 61 -5.80 -22.49 -32.86
C CYS A 61 -5.29 -23.61 -33.77
N THR A 62 -3.99 -23.92 -33.68
CA THR A 62 -3.33 -24.88 -34.56
C THR A 62 -3.09 -26.22 -33.86
N PRO A 63 -2.90 -27.31 -34.60
CA PRO A 63 -2.48 -28.59 -34.05
C PRO A 63 -0.99 -28.64 -33.64
N ARG A 64 -0.24 -27.52 -33.70
CA ARG A 64 1.21 -27.46 -33.45
C ARG A 64 1.52 -26.58 -32.25
N LEU A 65 2.69 -26.74 -31.63
CA LEU A 65 3.17 -25.80 -30.63
C LEU A 65 3.37 -24.42 -31.27
N GLN A 66 2.88 -23.37 -30.62
CA GLN A 66 3.02 -22.00 -31.10
C GLN A 66 3.74 -21.16 -30.05
N ARG A 67 4.75 -20.40 -30.48
CA ARG A 67 5.40 -19.38 -29.65
C ARG A 67 4.70 -18.05 -29.86
N SER A 68 4.20 -17.45 -28.79
CA SER A 68 3.47 -16.19 -28.81
C SER A 68 4.15 -15.16 -27.91
N GLY A 69 4.25 -13.91 -28.35
CA GLY A 69 4.73 -12.80 -27.53
C GLY A 69 3.56 -12.12 -26.83
N ILE A 70 3.61 -12.02 -25.50
CA ILE A 70 2.64 -11.27 -24.69
C ILE A 70 3.33 -9.99 -24.25
N THR A 71 2.82 -8.85 -24.73
CA THR A 71 3.20 -7.52 -24.24
C THR A 71 2.35 -7.18 -23.03
N TRP A 72 2.99 -6.72 -21.96
CA TRP A 72 2.31 -6.41 -20.71
C TRP A 72 2.91 -5.16 -20.05
N SER A 73 2.09 -4.52 -19.23
CA SER A 73 2.48 -3.46 -18.31
C SER A 73 1.72 -3.67 -17.01
N ASP A 74 2.42 -3.57 -15.89
CA ASP A 74 1.86 -3.83 -14.57
C ASP A 74 2.37 -2.80 -13.57
N THR A 75 1.45 -2.12 -12.88
CA THR A 75 1.76 -1.14 -11.83
C THR A 75 1.37 -1.70 -10.48
N VAL A 76 2.33 -1.72 -9.56
CA VAL A 76 2.12 -2.10 -8.16
C VAL A 76 2.33 -0.86 -7.31
N GLU A 77 1.36 -0.57 -6.47
CA GLU A 77 1.39 0.57 -5.56
C GLU A 77 1.61 0.09 -4.14
N GLU A 78 2.11 1.00 -3.31
CA GLU A 78 2.19 0.79 -1.89
C GLU A 78 0.81 0.76 -1.25
N THR A 79 0.75 0.08 -0.11
CA THR A 79 -0.39 0.10 0.79
C THR A 79 0.07 0.47 2.18
N ASN A 80 -0.79 1.13 2.94
CA ASN A 80 -0.54 1.41 4.34
C ASN A 80 -1.81 1.17 5.16
N SER A 81 -1.64 0.99 6.47
CA SER A 81 -2.72 1.03 7.43
C SER A 81 -2.58 2.25 8.32
N VAL A 82 -3.62 3.07 8.35
CA VAL A 82 -3.77 4.18 9.28
C VAL A 82 -5.07 3.97 10.04
N GLY A 83 -4.98 3.82 11.36
CA GLY A 83 -6.06 3.35 12.21
C GLY A 83 -6.54 1.97 11.80
N THR A 84 -7.85 1.83 11.61
CA THR A 84 -8.51 0.60 11.15
C THR A 84 -8.65 0.51 9.63
N SER A 85 -8.16 1.50 8.88
CA SER A 85 -8.34 1.58 7.43
C SER A 85 -7.05 1.27 6.67
N THR A 86 -7.16 0.39 5.67
CA THR A 86 -6.09 0.17 4.69
C THR A 86 -6.32 1.11 3.50
N THR A 87 -5.29 1.87 3.13
CA THR A 87 -5.32 2.71 1.94
C THR A 87 -4.30 2.24 0.92
N VAL A 88 -4.65 2.35 -0.36
CA VAL A 88 -3.79 2.02 -1.51
C VAL A 88 -3.45 3.31 -2.22
N GLY A 89 -2.17 3.57 -2.48
CA GLY A 89 -1.70 4.69 -3.29
C GLY A 89 -2.00 6.11 -2.75
N ALA A 90 -2.66 6.25 -1.60
CA ALA A 90 -3.07 7.54 -1.04
C ALA A 90 -2.36 7.82 0.29
N GLY A 91 -1.75 9.01 0.40
CA GLY A 91 -1.39 9.61 1.69
C GLY A 91 -0.01 9.29 2.28
N PHE A 92 0.83 8.51 1.60
CA PHE A 92 2.16 8.11 2.09
C PHE A 92 3.31 8.78 1.31
N GLY A 93 3.16 10.07 1.00
CA GLY A 93 4.20 10.88 0.38
C GLY A 93 5.07 11.62 1.41
N GLY A 94 6.23 12.11 0.97
CA GLY A 94 6.97 13.16 1.69
C GLY A 94 7.70 12.69 2.97
N PRO A 95 7.70 13.51 4.04
CA PRO A 95 8.31 13.24 5.33
C PRO A 95 8.11 11.84 5.92
N LEU A 96 6.94 11.21 5.71
CA LEU A 96 6.70 9.83 6.15
C LEU A 96 7.67 8.85 5.46
N SER A 97 7.68 8.83 4.12
CA SER A 97 8.56 7.94 3.36
C SER A 97 10.05 8.28 3.53
N ILE A 98 10.38 9.57 3.71
CA ILE A 98 11.74 10.02 4.05
C ILE A 98 12.17 9.45 5.40
N SER A 99 11.30 9.48 6.41
CA SER A 99 11.65 8.95 7.72
C SER A 99 11.86 7.44 7.68
N ILE A 100 11.05 6.68 6.95
CA ILE A 100 11.27 5.24 6.77
C ILE A 100 12.57 4.97 6.01
N THR A 101 12.84 5.74 4.94
CA THR A 101 14.09 5.67 4.19
C THR A 101 15.30 5.92 5.08
N THR A 102 15.18 6.87 6.01
CA THR A 102 16.22 7.19 6.99
C THR A 102 16.40 6.06 8.00
N SER A 103 15.31 5.49 8.53
CA SER A 103 15.37 4.44 9.56
C SER A 103 15.92 3.11 9.06
N PHE A 104 15.79 2.79 7.77
CA PHE A 104 16.27 1.54 7.17
C PHE A 104 17.43 1.72 6.19
N GLU A 105 17.89 2.96 5.96
CA GLU A 105 18.92 3.28 4.96
C GLU A 105 18.60 2.73 3.55
N THR A 106 17.31 2.59 3.21
CA THR A 106 16.83 2.04 1.94
C THR A 106 15.82 2.97 1.29
N THR A 107 15.80 3.01 -0.05
CA THR A 107 14.82 3.85 -0.75
C THR A 107 13.43 3.23 -0.68
N TRP A 108 12.49 3.95 -0.09
CA TRP A 108 11.07 3.58 -0.18
C TRP A 108 10.46 4.05 -1.49
N LYS A 109 9.61 3.21 -2.10
CA LYS A 109 8.90 3.53 -3.36
C LYS A 109 7.40 3.43 -3.13
N SER A 110 6.66 4.41 -3.64
CA SER A 110 5.21 4.43 -3.56
C SER A 110 4.52 3.66 -4.67
N ALA A 111 5.16 3.56 -5.83
CA ALA A 111 4.67 2.76 -6.93
C ALA A 111 5.83 2.28 -7.80
N LYS A 112 5.60 1.17 -8.48
CA LYS A 112 6.50 0.60 -9.49
C LYS A 112 5.67 0.12 -10.67
N THR A 113 5.96 0.67 -11.84
CA THR A 113 5.48 0.15 -13.11
C THR A 113 6.60 -0.65 -13.78
N GLU A 114 6.26 -1.84 -14.24
CA GLU A 114 7.12 -2.69 -15.06
C GLU A 114 6.39 -3.02 -16.36
N SER A 115 7.11 -3.04 -17.48
CA SER A 115 6.54 -3.40 -18.79
C SER A 115 7.56 -4.17 -19.61
N ALA A 116 7.09 -5.18 -20.34
CA ALA A 116 7.93 -6.00 -21.20
C ALA A 116 7.09 -6.75 -22.24
N THR A 117 7.77 -7.38 -23.19
CA THR A 117 7.20 -8.46 -24.00
C THR A 117 7.86 -9.77 -23.59
N THR A 118 7.05 -10.73 -23.17
CA THR A 118 7.51 -12.06 -22.77
C THR A 118 6.96 -13.10 -23.74
N PHE A 119 7.84 -13.97 -24.24
CA PHE A 119 7.42 -15.04 -25.14
C PHE A 119 7.07 -16.29 -24.35
N ILE A 120 5.91 -16.89 -24.67
CA ILE A 120 5.43 -18.14 -24.10
C ILE A 120 5.17 -19.16 -25.19
N ASP A 121 5.33 -20.43 -24.86
CA ASP A 121 4.97 -21.54 -25.74
C ASP A 121 3.57 -22.06 -25.36
N VAL A 122 2.63 -21.93 -26.29
CA VAL A 122 1.24 -22.35 -26.12
C VAL A 122 1.03 -23.65 -26.89
N ARG A 123 0.60 -24.70 -26.19
CA ARG A 123 0.33 -26.01 -26.80
C ARG A 123 -0.88 -25.97 -27.74
N PRO A 124 -1.02 -26.96 -28.64
CA PRO A 124 -2.15 -27.06 -29.55
C PRO A 124 -3.49 -26.91 -28.84
N TYR A 125 -4.38 -26.08 -29.38
CA TYR A 125 -5.74 -25.83 -28.89
C TYR A 125 -5.80 -25.38 -27.43
N GLN A 126 -4.76 -24.69 -26.97
CA GLN A 126 -4.70 -24.10 -25.63
C GLN A 126 -4.72 -22.58 -25.70
N ILE A 127 -5.12 -22.00 -24.58
CA ILE A 127 -4.92 -20.59 -24.24
C ILE A 127 -3.77 -20.51 -23.24
N GLY A 128 -2.82 -19.62 -23.48
CA GLY A 128 -1.68 -19.34 -22.62
C GLY A 128 -1.71 -17.91 -22.07
N TRP A 129 -1.24 -17.72 -20.84
CA TRP A 129 -1.15 -16.40 -20.21
C TRP A 129 0.06 -16.31 -19.29
N LEU A 130 0.35 -15.08 -18.88
CA LEU A 130 1.40 -14.78 -17.92
C LEU A 130 0.78 -14.35 -16.59
N GLU A 131 1.33 -14.88 -15.52
CA GLU A 131 1.08 -14.39 -14.16
C GLU A 131 2.36 -13.74 -13.62
N ARG A 132 2.20 -12.59 -12.99
CA ARG A 132 3.26 -11.86 -12.28
C ARG A 132 2.97 -11.87 -10.79
N THR A 133 4.01 -12.05 -9.98
CA THR A 133 3.99 -11.86 -8.53
C THR A 133 5.12 -10.89 -8.20
N PRO A 134 4.80 -9.61 -7.90
CA PRO A 134 5.82 -8.64 -7.51
C PRO A 134 6.39 -8.97 -6.13
N ASP A 135 7.68 -8.72 -5.94
CA ASP A 135 8.27 -8.73 -4.60
C ASP A 135 7.97 -7.39 -3.94
N MET A 136 7.58 -7.44 -2.68
CA MET A 136 7.20 -6.29 -1.87
C MET A 136 8.04 -6.28 -0.60
N GLN A 137 8.13 -5.12 0.03
CA GLN A 137 8.75 -4.93 1.34
C GLN A 137 7.72 -4.41 2.33
N LYS A 138 7.72 -4.99 3.53
CA LYS A 138 6.81 -4.64 4.62
C LYS A 138 7.60 -4.03 5.77
N VAL A 139 7.07 -2.93 6.32
CA VAL A 139 7.61 -2.26 7.51
C VAL A 139 6.51 -2.09 8.54
N GLN A 140 6.91 -2.17 9.82
CA GLN A 140 6.03 -1.95 10.97
C GLN A 140 6.77 -1.10 11.99
N GLY A 141 6.02 -0.25 12.70
CA GLY A 141 6.60 0.63 13.71
C GLY A 141 5.61 1.66 14.21
N THR A 142 6.17 2.73 14.75
CA THR A 142 5.40 3.84 15.33
C THR A 142 5.99 5.15 14.86
N TYR A 143 5.15 6.05 14.37
CA TYR A 143 5.53 7.44 14.17
C TYR A 143 5.46 8.20 15.48
N GLU A 144 6.55 8.85 15.86
CA GLU A 144 6.60 9.88 16.90
C GLU A 144 6.47 11.26 16.24
N LEU A 145 5.41 11.97 16.60
CA LEU A 145 5.16 13.34 16.17
C LEU A 145 5.42 14.28 17.34
N ILE A 146 6.34 15.22 17.14
CA ILE A 146 6.68 16.25 18.12
C ILE A 146 6.25 17.59 17.55
N PHE A 147 5.23 18.18 18.15
CA PHE A 147 4.76 19.51 17.77
C PHE A 147 5.57 20.60 18.48
N GLU A 148 5.69 21.77 17.83
CA GLU A 148 6.32 22.93 18.45
C GLU A 148 5.45 23.49 19.57
N ASP A 149 4.16 23.68 19.26
CA ASP A 149 3.06 24.00 20.17
C ASP A 149 2.18 22.77 20.43
N HIS A 150 1.32 22.83 21.46
CA HIS A 150 0.43 21.70 21.74
C HIS A 150 -0.62 21.54 20.63
N PHE A 151 -0.69 20.36 20.01
CA PHE A 151 -1.78 19.99 19.13
C PHE A 151 -2.80 19.18 19.93
N LYS A 152 -4.03 19.68 20.02
CA LYS A 152 -5.10 19.05 20.81
C LYS A 152 -4.67 18.71 22.24
N GLY A 153 -3.99 19.66 22.89
CA GLY A 153 -3.53 19.53 24.28
C GLY A 153 -2.25 18.72 24.48
N HIS A 154 -1.68 18.11 23.45
CA HIS A 154 -0.49 17.27 23.57
C HIS A 154 0.64 17.72 22.64
N ARG A 155 1.87 17.64 23.14
CA ARG A 155 3.09 17.94 22.38
C ARG A 155 3.63 16.72 21.62
N TYR A 156 3.43 15.53 22.20
CA TYR A 156 3.95 14.26 21.68
C TYR A 156 2.78 13.35 21.33
N TRP A 157 2.83 12.79 20.13
CA TRP A 157 1.86 11.80 19.66
C TRP A 157 2.59 10.60 19.09
N TYR A 158 2.00 9.42 19.28
CA TYR A 158 2.53 8.15 18.80
C TYR A 158 1.46 7.46 17.97
N VAL A 159 1.78 7.18 16.71
CA VAL A 159 0.84 6.57 15.77
C VAL A 159 1.40 5.23 15.27
N PRO A 160 0.79 4.09 15.63
CA PRO A 160 1.13 2.80 15.05
C PRO A 160 1.00 2.85 13.53
N PHE A 161 1.94 2.24 12.83
CA PHE A 161 1.96 2.32 11.38
C PHE A 161 2.54 1.05 10.76
N GLU A 162 1.90 0.61 9.69
CA GLU A 162 2.36 -0.47 8.83
C GLU A 162 2.20 -0.05 7.38
N ALA A 163 3.22 -0.35 6.57
CA ALA A 163 3.15 -0.17 5.13
C ALA A 163 3.82 -1.31 4.39
N THR A 164 3.33 -1.54 3.18
CA THR A 164 3.89 -2.48 2.21
C THR A 164 4.17 -1.71 0.92
N GLY A 165 5.41 -1.70 0.44
CA GLY A 165 5.83 -1.02 -0.78
C GLY A 165 6.47 -1.97 -1.78
N PRO A 166 6.49 -1.65 -3.09
CA PRO A 166 7.13 -2.49 -4.10
C PRO A 166 8.66 -2.51 -3.99
N LEU A 167 9.24 -3.66 -4.31
CA LEU A 167 10.66 -3.83 -4.62
C LEU A 167 10.91 -3.83 -6.14
N GLU A 168 12.16 -3.95 -6.53
CA GLU A 168 12.57 -3.96 -7.95
C GLU A 168 12.33 -5.30 -8.66
N THR A 169 12.17 -6.37 -7.90
CA THR A 169 12.11 -7.74 -8.42
C THR A 169 10.69 -8.26 -8.48
N SER A 170 10.48 -9.26 -9.32
CA SER A 170 9.24 -10.00 -9.42
C SER A 170 9.50 -11.42 -9.91
N SER A 171 8.54 -12.31 -9.69
CA SER A 171 8.52 -13.64 -10.28
C SER A 171 7.40 -13.75 -11.31
N MET A 172 7.67 -14.52 -12.37
CA MET A 172 6.75 -14.72 -13.50
C MET A 172 6.45 -16.21 -13.66
N ALA A 173 5.19 -16.52 -13.98
CA ALA A 173 4.76 -17.88 -14.31
C ALA A 173 4.04 -17.89 -15.66
N GLN A 174 4.47 -18.80 -16.54
CA GLN A 174 3.73 -19.11 -17.76
C GLN A 174 2.66 -20.13 -17.43
N ARG A 175 1.42 -19.86 -17.84
CA ARG A 175 0.29 -20.74 -17.63
C ARG A 175 -0.35 -21.08 -18.96
N SER A 176 -0.98 -22.24 -19.01
CA SER A 176 -1.79 -22.66 -20.14
C SER A 176 -2.89 -23.60 -19.69
N ARG A 177 -4.01 -23.57 -20.42
CA ARG A 177 -5.09 -24.55 -20.28
C ARG A 177 -5.71 -24.85 -21.65
N PRO A 178 -6.38 -26.00 -21.83
CA PRO A 178 -7.21 -26.25 -23.01
C PRO A 178 -8.27 -25.15 -23.20
N MET A 179 -8.51 -24.76 -24.45
CA MET A 179 -9.63 -23.90 -24.79
C MET A 179 -10.96 -24.66 -24.66
N THR A 180 -11.99 -23.97 -24.21
CA THR A 180 -13.37 -24.44 -24.32
C THR A 180 -13.84 -24.39 -25.78
N GLU A 181 -14.93 -25.08 -26.12
CA GLU A 181 -15.49 -25.02 -27.48
C GLU A 181 -15.98 -23.61 -27.85
N GLU A 182 -16.51 -22.85 -26.88
CA GLU A 182 -16.88 -21.45 -27.06
C GLU A 182 -15.65 -20.57 -27.36
N GLU A 183 -14.57 -20.75 -26.62
CA GLU A 183 -13.32 -20.01 -26.87
C GLU A 183 -12.73 -20.33 -28.24
N LYS A 184 -12.77 -21.61 -28.66
CA LYS A 184 -12.37 -21.98 -30.02
C LYS A 184 -13.24 -21.29 -31.07
N ALA A 185 -14.56 -21.30 -30.90
CA ALA A 185 -15.48 -20.68 -31.84
C ALA A 185 -15.29 -19.16 -31.96
N ASN A 186 -14.91 -18.50 -30.86
CA ASN A 186 -14.74 -17.04 -30.83
C ASN A 186 -13.34 -16.57 -31.26
N HIS A 187 -12.32 -17.43 -31.20
CA HIS A 187 -10.92 -17.01 -31.37
C HIS A 187 -10.14 -17.72 -32.50
N CYS A 188 -10.69 -18.71 -33.23
CA CYS A 188 -9.92 -19.58 -34.15
C CYS A 188 -10.27 -19.57 -35.67
#